data_AF-A0A661ETG6-F1
#
_entry.id   AF-A0A661ETG6-F1
#
_cell.length_a   1.000
_cell.length_b   1.000
_cell.length_c   1.000
_cell.angle_alpha   90.00
_cell.angle_beta   90.00
_cell.angle_gamma   90.00
#
_symmetry.space_group_name_H-M   'P 1'
#
loop_
_entity.id
_entity.type
_entity.pdbx_description
1 polymer ?
#
loop_
_entity_poly.entity_id
_entity_poly.type
_entity_poly.pdbx_seq_one_letter_code
_entity_poly.pdbx_strand_id
1 'polypeptide(L)' 'MAILVTGGTGFIGAAVVRELLARGEREVTVFHVSNAIWRLQDVADQVTFVQGDLGNMSHLYDRVSTQKR' A
#
# COMPACT_ATOMS: atom_id res chain seq x y z
N MET A 1 6.03 10.25 -7.10
CA MET A 1 4.88 10.78 -6.34
C MET A 1 4.53 9.70 -5.35
N ALA A 2 4.44 10.02 -4.07
CA ALA A 2 4.13 9.01 -3.06
C ALA A 2 2.65 8.64 -3.12
N ILE A 3 2.34 7.35 -3.29
CA ILE A 3 0.97 6.83 -3.41
C ILE A 3 0.73 5.82 -2.29
N LEU A 4 -0.34 6.02 -1.53
CA LEU A 4 -0.80 5.10 -0.49
C LEU A 4 -2.06 4.38 -0.97
N VAL A 5 -2.00 3.05 -1.08
CA VAL A 5 -3.16 2.21 -1.41
C VAL A 5 -3.65 1.53 -0.14
N THR A 6 -4.80 1.95 0.38
CA THR A 6 -5.44 1.33 1.53
C THR A 6 -6.23 0.09 1.13
N GLY A 7 -6.21 -0.95 1.97
CA GLY A 7 -6.73 -2.25 1.60
C GLY A 7 -5.96 -2.90 0.44
N GLY A 8 -4.68 -2.53 0.26
CA GLY A 8 -3.91 -2.86 -0.94
C GLY A 8 -3.60 -4.36 -1.13
N THR A 9 -3.73 -5.19 -0.08
CA THR A 9 -3.66 -6.67 -0.19
C THR A 9 -5.02 -7.33 -0.47
N GLY A 10 -6.10 -6.54 -0.55
CA GLY A 10 -7.42 -6.99 -0.95
C GLY A 10 -7.51 -7.30 -2.45
N PHE A 11 -8.67 -7.80 -2.91
CA PHE A 11 -8.87 -8.18 -4.31
C PHE A 11 -8.68 -6.99 -5.27
N ILE A 12 -9.44 -5.91 -5.05
CA ILE A 12 -9.35 -4.70 -5.88
C ILE A 12 -8.04 -3.95 -5.62
N GLY A 13 -7.64 -3.85 -4.35
CA GLY A 13 -6.40 -3.16 -3.96
C GLY A 13 -5.17 -3.73 -4.67
N ALA A 14 -5.05 -5.05 -4.76
CA ALA A 14 -3.92 -5.69 -5.43
C ALA A 14 -3.92 -5.40 -6.95
N ALA A 15 -5.09 -5.34 -7.59
CA ALA A 15 -5.20 -4.95 -9.00
C ALA A 15 -4.78 -3.49 -9.22
N VAL A 16 -5.19 -2.59 -8.33
CA VAL A 16 -4.80 -1.16 -8.37
C VAL A 16 -3.29 -1.00 -8.21
N VAL A 17 -2.68 -1.72 -7.27
CA VAL A 17 -1.21 -1.70 -7.07
C VAL A 17 -0.50 -2.10 -8.36
N ARG A 18 -0.92 -3.18 -9.01
CA ARG A 18 -0.32 -3.64 -10.27
C ARG A 18 -0.47 -2.62 -11.39
N GLU A 19 -1.63 -2.00 -11.50
CA GLU A 19 -1.88 -0.97 -12.51
C GLU A 19 -1.01 0.28 -12.29
N LEU A 20 -0.80 0.69 -11.03
CA LEU A 20 0.11 1.79 -10.70
C LEU A 20 1.56 1.47 -11.08
N LEU A 21 2.04 0.27 -10.73
CA LEU A 21 3.38 -0.18 -11.12
C LEU A 21 3.53 -0.25 -12.65
N ALA A 22 2.52 -0.76 -13.36
CA ALA A 22 2.51 -0.83 -14.82
C ALA A 22 2.56 0.56 -15.49
N ARG A 23 2.03 1.60 -14.83
CA ARG A 23 2.13 3.00 -15.25
C ARG A 23 3.48 3.64 -14.93
N GLY A 24 4.38 2.91 -14.28
CA GLY A 24 5.73 3.37 -13.94
C GLY A 24 5.82 4.09 -12.59
N GLU A 25 4.78 4.03 -11.75
CA GLU A 25 4.86 4.56 -10.39
C GLU A 25 5.81 3.69 -9.56
N ARG A 26 6.73 4.32 -8.82
CA ARG A 26 7.78 3.62 -8.05
C ARG A 26 7.68 3.81 -6.54
N GLU A 27 6.89 4.78 -6.08
CA GLU A 27 6.72 5.11 -4.65
C GLU A 27 5.35 4.68 -4.15
N VAL A 28 5.03 3.38 -4.29
CA VAL A 28 3.74 2.81 -3.90
C VAL A 28 3.86 2.15 -2.53
N THR A 29 3.01 2.59 -1.59
CA THR A 29 2.85 2.01 -0.27
C THR A 29 1.52 1.26 -0.19
N VAL A 30 1.57 -0.01 0.15
CA VAL A 30 0.42 -0.91 0.30
C VAL A 30 0.05 -0.96 1.78
N PHE A 31 -1.02 -0.28 2.16
CA PHE A 31 -1.54 -0.31 3.53
C PHE A 31 -2.62 -1.37 3.66
N HIS A 32 -2.49 -2.24 4.65
CA HIS A 32 -3.42 -3.36 4.81
C HIS A 32 -3.59 -3.81 6.25
N VAL A 33 -4.79 -4.31 6.57
CA VAL A 33 -5.07 -4.99 7.84
C VAL A 33 -4.88 -6.51 7.73
N SER A 34 -5.06 -7.08 6.53
CA SER A 34 -5.12 -8.52 6.30
C SER A 34 -3.76 -9.16 5.97
N ASN A 35 -3.60 -10.46 6.20
CA ASN A 35 -2.38 -11.22 5.86
C ASN A 35 -2.32 -11.68 4.38
N ALA A 36 -3.15 -11.11 3.50
CA ALA A 36 -3.23 -11.54 2.10
C ALA A 36 -2.10 -11.00 1.20
N ILE A 37 -0.90 -10.83 1.74
CA ILE A 37 0.29 -10.33 1.04
C ILE A 37 0.64 -11.21 -0.17
N TRP A 38 0.31 -12.51 -0.12
CA TRP A 38 0.50 -13.47 -1.22
C TRP A 38 -0.08 -12.99 -2.56
N ARG A 39 -1.09 -12.12 -2.57
CA ARG A 39 -1.67 -11.55 -3.81
C ARG A 39 -0.72 -10.60 -4.56
N LEU A 40 0.32 -10.12 -3.91
CA LEU A 40 1.31 -9.18 -4.44
C LEU A 40 2.74 -9.72 -4.32
N GLN A 41 2.91 -11.02 -4.08
CA GLN A 41 4.22 -11.61 -3.81
C GLN A 41 5.21 -11.45 -4.97
N ASP A 42 4.72 -11.46 -6.20
CA ASP A 42 5.49 -11.29 -7.44
C ASP A 42 5.94 -9.84 -7.70
N VAL A 43 5.38 -8.86 -6.98
CA VAL A 43 5.76 -7.44 -7.06
C VAL A 43 6.16 -6.88 -5.69
N ALA A 44 6.44 -7.75 -4.73
CA ALA A 44 6.68 -7.37 -3.34
C ALA A 44 7.96 -6.55 -3.16
N ASP A 45 8.91 -6.68 -4.07
CA ASP A 45 10.16 -5.94 -4.14
C ASP A 45 10.01 -4.52 -4.71
N GLN A 46 8.84 -4.20 -5.29
CA GLN A 46 8.57 -2.91 -5.94
C GLN A 46 7.68 -1.97 -5.10
N VAL A 47 7.20 -2.45 -3.95
CA VAL A 47 6.25 -1.71 -3.10
C VAL A 47 6.66 -1.78 -1.64
N THR A 48 6.22 -0.80 -0.85
CA THR A 48 6.37 -0.84 0.62
C THR A 48 5.09 -1.38 1.24
N PHE A 49 5.15 -2.47 2.00
CA PHE A 49 4.00 -2.94 2.78
C PHE A 49 3.98 -2.28 4.15
N VAL A 50 2.80 -1.82 4.56
CA VAL A 50 2.55 -1.28 5.89
C VAL A 50 1.30 -1.95 6.45
N GLN A 51 1.46 -2.70 7.53
CA GLN A 51 0.31 -3.25 8.23
C GLN A 51 -0.31 -2.18 9.13
N GLY A 52 -1.63 -2.03 9.04
CA GLY A 52 -2.38 -1.15 9.90
C GLY A 52 -3.88 -1.24 9.64
N ASP A 53 -4.64 -0.65 10.55
CA ASP A 53 -6.09 -0.69 10.55
C ASP A 53 -6.65 0.73 10.40
N LEU A 54 -7.51 0.95 9.41
CA LEU A 54 -8.18 2.23 9.18
C LEU A 54 -9.19 2.56 10.29
N GLY A 55 -9.73 1.54 10.97
CA GLY A 55 -10.58 1.72 12.14
C GLY A 55 -9.83 2.34 13.32
N ASN A 56 -8.50 2.28 13.31
CA ASN A 56 -7.63 2.96 14.26
C ASN A 56 -6.82 4.06 13.54
N MET A 57 -7.38 5.27 13.52
CA MET A 57 -6.82 6.43 12.81
C MET A 57 -5.36 6.75 13.16
N SER A 58 -4.87 6.39 14.36
CA SER A 58 -3.46 6.59 14.75
C SER A 58 -2.49 5.89 13.80
N HIS A 59 -2.84 4.70 13.29
CA HIS A 59 -2.02 3.93 12.36
C HIS A 59 -1.82 4.64 11.00
N LEU A 60 -2.74 5.54 10.63
CA LEU A 60 -2.66 6.33 9.41
C LEU A 60 -1.89 7.63 9.60
N TYR A 61 -2.14 8.34 10.71
CA TYR A 61 -1.54 9.65 10.94
C TYR A 61 -0.01 9.58 10.96
N ASP A 62 0.56 8.55 11.56
CA ASP A 62 2.01 8.35 11.58
C ASP A 62 2.60 8.21 10.18
N ARG A 63 1.83 7.72 9.20
CA ARG A 63 2.28 7.42 7.84
C ARG A 63 2.10 8.57 6.87
N VAL A 64 0.99 9.30 6.97
CA VAL A 64 0.77 10.49 6.14
C VAL A 64 1.63 11.66 6.62
N SER A 65 1.92 11.74 7.93
CA SER A 65 2.73 12.83 8.51
C SER A 65 4.24 12.70 8.26
N THR A 66 4.76 11.50 8.01
CA THR A 66 6.18 11.30 7.63
C THR A 66 6.46 11.76 6.20
N GLN A 67 5.43 11.93 5.38
CA GLN A 67 5.54 12.42 4.00
C GLN A 67 5.52 13.96 3.92
N LYS A 68 6.08 14.66 4.92
CA LYS A 68 6.33 16.10 4.79
C LYS A 68 7.55 16.30 3.89
N ARG A 69 7.30 16.99 2.77
CA ARG A 69 8.31 17.46 1.81
C ARG A 69 9.49 18.18 2.46
#